data_AF-A0A928XHR2-F1
#
_entry.id   AF-A0A928XHR2-F1
#
_cell.length_a   1.000
_cell.length_b   1.000
_cell.length_c   1.000
_cell.angle_alpha   90.00
_cell.angle_beta   90.00
_cell.angle_gamma   90.00
#
_symmetry.space_group_name_H-M   'P 1'
#
loop_
_entity.id
_entity.type
_entity.pdbx_description
1 polymer ?
#
loop_
_entity_poly.entity_id
_entity_poly.type
_entity_poly.pdbx_seq_one_letter_code
_entity_poly.pdbx_strand_id
1 'polypeptide(L)' 'MYELVESLAYAPQAAWLRAPSGDMADALAGLSRLEQLPDVENVEPQMLLESVRR' A
#
# COMPACT_ATOMS: atom_id res chain seq x y z
N MET A 1 0.52 -4.06 10.58
CA MET A 1 1.41 -2.88 10.46
C MET A 1 1.97 -2.90 9.06
N TYR A 2 1.95 -1.81 8.30
CA TYR A 2 2.45 -1.80 6.92
C TYR A 2 3.95 -1.46 6.86
N GLU A 3 4.61 -1.93 5.82
CA GLU A 3 5.98 -1.59 5.48
C GLU A 3 6.01 -0.63 4.29
N LEU A 4 6.90 0.37 4.35
CA LEU A 4 7.18 1.26 3.23
C LEU A 4 8.01 0.50 2.18
N VAL A 5 7.44 0.30 1.00
CA VAL A 5 8.13 -0.35 -0.11
C VAL A 5 8.96 0.68 -0.88
N GLU A 6 8.32 1.78 -1.25
CA GLU A 6 8.93 2.82 -2.09
C GLU A 6 8.18 4.14 -1.91
N SER A 7 8.93 5.24 -1.83
CA SER A 7 8.40 6.59 -2.04
C SER A 7 8.62 6.99 -3.50
N LEU A 8 7.63 7.62 -4.11
CA LEU A 8 7.69 7.95 -5.54
C LEU A 8 8.53 9.22 -5.78
N ALA A 9 9.62 9.11 -6.53
CA ALA A 9 10.52 10.24 -6.78
C ALA A 9 9.83 11.46 -7.45
N TYR A 10 8.80 11.20 -8.26
CA TYR A 10 8.00 12.24 -8.92
C TYR A 10 6.83 12.75 -8.05
N ALA A 11 6.51 12.07 -6.95
CA ALA A 11 5.43 12.41 -6.03
C ALA A 11 5.85 12.09 -4.58
N PRO A 12 6.67 12.95 -3.94
CA PRO A 12 7.29 12.66 -2.65
C PRO A 12 6.29 12.41 -1.50
N GLN A 13 5.07 12.92 -1.62
CA GLN A 13 3.97 12.70 -0.68
C GLN A 13 3.25 11.35 -0.86
N ALA A 14 3.61 10.57 -1.88
CA ALA A 14 2.99 9.28 -2.18
C ALA A 14 3.99 8.13 -1.99
N ALA A 15 3.50 7.02 -1.48
CA ALA A 15 4.31 5.82 -1.25
C ALA A 15 3.53 4.53 -1.44
N TRP A 16 4.24 3.49 -1.85
CA TRP A 16 3.77 2.12 -1.85
C TRP A 16 3.96 1.48 -0.49
N LEU A 17 2.91 0.85 0.00
CA LEU A 17 2.90 0.10 1.26
C LEU A 17 2.63 -1.37 1.01
N ARG A 18 3.17 -2.24 1.87
CA ARG A 18 2.92 -3.68 1.85
C ARG A 18 2.56 -4.21 3.23
N ALA A 19 1.62 -5.15 3.28
CA ALA A 19 1.38 -5.93 4.49
C ALA A 19 2.50 -6.97 4.67
N PRO A 20 3.17 -7.05 5.84
CA PRO A 20 4.30 -7.96 6.08
C PRO A 20 3.98 -9.43 5.83
N SER A 21 2.72 -9.84 6.04
CA SER A 21 2.29 -11.22 5.84
C SER A 21 2.20 -11.62 4.37
N GLY A 22 2.11 -10.67 3.45
CA GLY A 22 1.83 -10.94 2.04
C GLY A 22 0.40 -11.45 1.79
N ASP A 23 -0.44 -11.54 2.83
CA ASP A 23 -1.84 -11.96 2.72
C ASP A 23 -2.73 -10.78 2.33
N MET A 24 -3.62 -11.00 1.36
CA MET A 24 -4.59 -10.01 0.91
C MET A 24 -5.57 -9.60 2.02
N ALA A 25 -6.07 -10.55 2.83
CA ALA A 25 -7.01 -10.24 3.90
C ALA A 25 -6.38 -9.30 4.94
N ASP A 26 -5.13 -9.56 5.31
CA ASP A 26 -4.37 -8.68 6.21
C ASP A 26 -4.10 -7.31 5.59
N ALA A 27 -3.80 -7.27 4.28
CA ALA A 27 -3.57 -6.03 3.55
C ALA A 27 -4.83 -5.16 3.43
N LEU A 28 -6.02 -5.76 3.37
CA LEU A 28 -7.29 -5.04 3.31
C LEU A 28 -7.78 -4.62 4.70
N ALA A 29 -7.56 -5.44 5.73
CA ALA A 29 -8.02 -5.17 7.09
C ALA A 29 -7.45 -3.87 7.70
N GLY A 30 -6.27 -3.44 7.26
CA GLY A 30 -5.61 -2.22 7.73
C GLY A 30 -5.97 -0.94 6.98
N LEU A 31 -6.75 -1.00 5.89
CA LEU A 31 -6.99 0.15 5.01
C LEU A 31 -7.67 1.31 5.72
N SER A 32 -8.78 1.04 6.44
CA SER A 32 -9.51 2.10 7.14
C SER A 32 -8.66 2.81 8.20
N ARG A 33 -7.62 2.16 8.72
CA ARG A 33 -6.67 2.80 9.62
C ARG A 33 -5.74 3.76 8.88
N LEU A 34 -5.31 3.42 7.67
CA LEU A 34 -4.49 4.30 6.83
C LEU A 34 -5.27 5.55 6.41
N GLU A 35 -6.53 5.39 6.03
CA GLU A 35 -7.43 6.50 5.65
C GLU A 35 -7.69 7.48 6.80
N GLN A 36 -7.51 7.05 8.05
CA GLN A 36 -7.70 7.88 9.24
C GLN A 36 -6.42 8.60 9.69
N LEU A 37 -5.28 8.34 9.05
CA LEU A 37 -4.05 9.03 9.41
C LEU A 37 -4.13 10.51 9.03
N PRO A 38 -3.60 11.41 9.87
CA PRO A 38 -3.43 12.80 9.50
C PRO A 38 -2.65 12.92 8.19
N ASP A 39 -3.05 13.87 7.35
CA ASP A 39 -2.41 14.20 6.07
C ASP A 39 -2.48 13.10 4.98
N VAL A 40 -3.20 11.99 5.23
CA VAL A 40 -3.52 11.00 4.19
C VAL A 40 -4.78 11.44 3.45
N GLU A 41 -4.61 11.83 2.19
CA GLU A 41 -5.73 12.23 1.33
C GLU A 41 -6.45 11.05 0.67
N ASN A 42 -5.73 9.98 0.32
CA ASN A 42 -6.30 8.81 -0.36
C ASN A 42 -5.50 7.55 -0.07
N VAL A 43 -6.19 6.40 -0.04
CA VAL A 43 -5.57 5.06 0.04
C VAL A 43 -6.22 4.18 -1.03
N GLU A 44 -5.43 3.70 -1.98
CA GLU A 44 -5.92 2.86 -3.08
C GLU A 44 -5.30 1.45 -3.00
N PRO A 45 -6.10 0.40 -2.73
CA PRO A 45 -5.62 -0.98 -2.74
C PRO A 45 -5.22 -1.41 -4.16
N GLN A 46 -4.02 -1.98 -4.31
CA GLN A 46 -3.54 -2.51 -5.59
C GLN A 46 -3.40 -4.03 -5.54
N MET A 47 -4.11 -4.70 -6.46
CA MET A 47 -3.98 -6.14 -6.68
C MET A 47 -2.85 -6.39 -7.67
N LEU A 48 -1.72 -6.90 -7.17
CA LEU A 48 -0.61 -7.28 -8.02
C LEU A 48 -0.94 -8.62 -8.68
N LEU A 49 -1.16 -8.61 -9.99
CA LEU A 49 -1.13 -9.84 -10.78
C LEU A 49 0.32 -10.34 -10.83
N GLU A 50 0.50 -11.66 -10.73
CA GLU A 50 1.81 -12.25 -11.03
C GLU A 50 2.24 -11.77 -12.41
N SER A 51 3.43 -11.15 -12.48
CA SER A 51 4.02 -10.84 -13.77
C SER A 51 4.19 -12.15 -14.53
N VAL A 52 3.46 -12.30 -15.63
CA VAL A 52 3.80 -13.28 -16.66
C VAL A 52 5.12 -12.82 -17.25
N ARG A 53 6.24 -13.25 -16.65
CA ARG A 53 7.55 -13.15 -17.28
C ARG A 53 7.49 -14.00 -18.56
N ARG A 54 7.39 -13.34 -19.72
CA ARG A 54 7.66 -13.96 -21.02
C ARG A 54 9.15 -13.90 -21.33
#